data_AF-A0A936I3U9-F1
#
_entry.id   AF-A0A936I3U9-F1
#
_cell.length_a   1.000
_cell.length_b   1.000
_cell.length_c   1.000
_cell.angle_alpha   90.00
_cell.angle_beta   90.00
_cell.angle_gamma   90.00
#
_symmetry.space_group_name_H-M   'P 1'
#
loop_
_entity.id
_entity.type
_entity.pdbx_description
1 polymer ?
#
loop_
_entity_poly.entity_id
_entity_poly.type
_entity_poly.pdbx_seq_one_letter_code
_entity_poly.pdbx_strand_id
1 'polypeptide(L)'
;MTRTFALLLALCSITGNLIAQNPQDPLGELAGTTTRQWSVIGATSATGAACAAGEAQYTFQFKPAQVEVKQCTGGAWKSRTEAVTSWAANGKSGIAFGGTSYEVKSLPPNAPVCKGNANCVRLASVPDGKTDATTTIYLTH
;
A
#
# COMPACT_ATOMS: atom_id res chain seq x y z
N MET A 1 -31.73 -48.69 38.67
CA MET A 1 -30.35 -49.22 38.61
C MET A 1 -30.18 -49.73 37.18
N THR A 2 -29.36 -49.21 36.27
CA THR A 2 -28.02 -48.61 36.40
C THR A 2 -27.60 -48.05 35.02
N ARG A 3 -27.08 -46.81 35.03
CA ARG A 3 -26.01 -46.21 34.20
C ARG A 3 -26.16 -45.96 32.69
N THR A 4 -26.31 -44.67 32.41
CA THR A 4 -25.59 -43.85 31.41
C THR A 4 -24.19 -44.39 31.06
N PHE A 5 -23.88 -44.51 29.78
CA PHE A 5 -22.51 -44.40 29.26
C PHE A 5 -22.53 -43.54 27.99
N ALA A 6 -21.99 -42.34 28.13
CA ALA A 6 -21.56 -41.50 27.03
C ALA A 6 -20.28 -42.09 26.43
N LEU A 7 -20.18 -42.12 25.09
CA LEU A 7 -18.88 -42.27 24.43
C LEU A 7 -18.82 -41.26 23.28
N LEU A 8 -18.09 -40.17 23.53
CA LEU A 8 -17.63 -39.22 22.53
C LEU A 8 -16.68 -39.93 21.55
N LEU A 9 -17.00 -39.89 20.26
CA LEU A 9 -16.03 -40.12 19.18
C LEU A 9 -15.76 -38.77 18.51
N ALA A 10 -14.77 -38.07 19.07
CA ALA A 10 -14.18 -36.86 18.51
C ALA A 10 -13.08 -37.26 17.52
N LEU A 11 -13.41 -37.38 16.23
CA LEU A 11 -12.45 -37.43 15.14
C LEU A 11 -13.14 -37.04 13.83
N CYS A 12 -12.96 -35.80 13.39
CA CYS A 12 -12.86 -35.47 11.97
C CYS A 12 -12.23 -34.09 11.79
N SER A 13 -10.95 -34.14 11.44
CA SER A 13 -10.40 -33.40 10.30
C SER A 13 -10.33 -31.88 10.42
N ILE A 14 -9.15 -31.46 10.84
CA ILE A 14 -8.42 -30.23 10.49
C ILE A 14 -8.89 -29.69 9.12
N THR A 15 -9.87 -28.79 9.12
CA THR A 15 -10.04 -27.83 8.04
C THR A 15 -9.14 -26.66 8.38
N GLY A 16 -7.88 -26.76 7.94
CA GLY A 16 -7.02 -25.61 7.83
C GLY A 16 -7.76 -24.56 7.01
N ASN A 17 -8.24 -23.52 7.68
CA ASN A 17 -8.67 -22.29 7.06
C ASN A 17 -7.43 -21.66 6.42
N LEU A 18 -7.00 -22.22 5.28
CA LEU A 18 -6.30 -21.48 4.24
C LEU A 18 -7.33 -20.52 3.68
N ILE A 19 -7.60 -19.45 4.44
CA ILE A 19 -8.14 -18.23 3.88
C ILE A 19 -7.06 -17.80 2.90
N ALA A 20 -7.26 -18.16 1.62
CA ALA A 20 -6.60 -17.49 0.53
C ALA A 20 -6.84 -16.02 0.80
N GLN A 21 -5.80 -15.32 1.25
CA GLN A 21 -5.82 -13.88 1.38
C GLN A 21 -6.17 -13.41 -0.03
N ASN A 22 -7.40 -12.90 -0.19
CA ASN A 22 -7.80 -12.23 -1.42
C ASN A 22 -6.62 -11.34 -1.83
N PRO A 23 -6.19 -11.31 -3.10
CA PRO A 23 -5.25 -10.31 -3.53
C PRO A 23 -5.88 -8.97 -3.17
N GLN A 24 -5.36 -8.36 -2.10
CA GLN A 24 -5.91 -7.16 -1.51
C GLN A 24 -5.87 -6.13 -2.63
N ASP A 25 -7.04 -5.56 -2.98
CA ASP A 25 -7.13 -4.59 -4.07
C ASP A 25 -6.10 -3.48 -3.80
N PRO A 26 -5.01 -3.40 -4.59
CA PRO A 26 -3.92 -2.49 -4.26
C PRO A 26 -4.36 -1.03 -4.28
N LEU A 27 -5.34 -0.70 -5.12
CA LEU A 27 -5.94 0.63 -5.14
C LEU A 27 -6.92 0.82 -3.98
N GLY A 28 -7.66 -0.22 -3.59
CA GLY A 28 -8.49 -0.22 -2.38
C GLY A 28 -7.67 0.01 -1.10
N GLU A 29 -6.45 -0.52 -1.01
CA GLU A 29 -5.54 -0.25 0.11
C GLU A 29 -5.13 1.23 0.17
N LEU A 30 -4.87 1.82 -0.99
CA LEU A 30 -4.37 3.18 -1.11
C LEU A 30 -5.46 4.24 -1.08
N ALA A 31 -6.66 3.98 -1.60
CA ALA A 31 -7.75 4.95 -1.68
C ALA A 31 -8.93 4.67 -0.73
N GLY A 32 -8.98 3.47 -0.14
CA GLY A 32 -10.21 2.98 0.49
C GLY A 32 -11.32 2.85 -0.55
N THR A 33 -12.51 3.35 -0.21
CA THR A 33 -13.67 3.38 -1.12
C THR A 33 -13.84 4.71 -1.86
N THR A 34 -13.05 5.73 -1.52
CA THR A 34 -13.19 7.09 -2.05
C THR A 34 -11.83 7.70 -2.41
N THR A 35 -11.29 8.54 -1.54
CA THR A 35 -10.06 9.30 -1.75
C THR A 35 -9.25 9.29 -0.47
N ARG A 36 -7.94 9.10 -0.60
CA ARG A 36 -7.03 9.15 0.55
C ARG A 36 -5.69 9.76 0.14
N GLN A 37 -5.25 10.71 0.96
CA GLN A 37 -3.96 11.35 0.81
C GLN A 37 -2.91 10.60 1.65
N TRP A 38 -1.73 10.45 1.07
CA TRP A 38 -0.55 9.90 1.70
C TRP A 38 0.61 10.86 1.58
N SER A 39 1.51 10.85 2.56
CA SER A 39 2.75 11.61 2.54
C SER A 39 3.95 10.66 2.51
N VAL A 40 5.01 11.05 1.80
CA VAL A 40 6.28 10.31 1.83
C VAL A 40 6.91 10.44 3.21
N ILE A 41 7.33 9.30 3.77
CA ILE A 41 8.09 9.27 5.03
C ILE A 41 9.55 9.65 4.76
N GLY A 42 10.10 10.52 5.62
CA GLY A 42 11.54 10.79 5.69
C GLY A 42 11.96 12.21 5.31
N ALA A 43 11.15 12.93 4.54
CA ALA A 43 11.33 14.36 4.26
C ALA A 43 10.10 15.13 4.75
N THR A 44 10.30 16.14 5.59
CA THR A 44 9.20 16.97 6.11
C THR A 44 9.71 18.36 6.44
N SER A 45 9.08 19.37 5.87
CA SER A 45 9.35 20.78 6.16
C SER A 45 8.65 21.20 7.44
N ALA A 46 9.25 22.17 8.13
CA ALA A 46 8.59 22.85 9.21
C ALA A 46 7.33 23.57 8.69
N THR A 47 6.30 23.67 9.54
CA THR A 47 5.08 24.40 9.22
C THR A 47 5.39 25.83 8.80
N GLY A 48 4.91 26.25 7.63
CA GLY A 48 5.13 27.60 7.09
C GLY A 48 6.46 27.81 6.37
N ALA A 49 7.34 26.79 6.31
CA ALA A 49 8.53 26.82 5.47
C ALA A 49 8.22 26.42 4.02
N ALA A 50 9.11 26.80 3.10
CA ALA A 50 9.12 26.23 1.75
C ALA A 50 9.33 24.71 1.83
N CYS A 51 8.78 23.97 0.87
CA CYS A 51 8.90 22.51 0.88
C CYS A 51 10.36 22.06 0.65
N ALA A 52 10.74 20.91 1.19
CA ALA A 52 12.09 20.36 1.03
C ALA A 52 12.15 19.33 -0.10
N ALA A 53 13.33 19.19 -0.70
CA ALA A 53 13.59 18.15 -1.70
C ALA A 53 13.32 16.76 -1.10
N GLY A 54 12.66 15.90 -1.88
CA GLY A 54 12.25 14.56 -1.43
C GLY A 54 10.86 14.50 -0.80
N GLU A 55 10.24 15.65 -0.49
CA GLU A 55 8.85 15.67 -0.07
C GLU A 55 7.91 15.38 -1.25
N ALA A 56 6.95 14.49 -1.00
CA ALA A 56 5.85 14.25 -1.91
C ALA A 56 4.58 13.84 -1.18
N GLN A 57 3.44 14.16 -1.78
CA GLN A 57 2.12 13.71 -1.36
C GLN A 57 1.42 13.02 -2.53
N TYR A 58 0.68 11.96 -2.22
CA TYR A 58 -0.05 11.16 -3.18
C TYR A 58 -1.51 11.09 -2.73
N THR A 59 -2.42 11.66 -3.52
CA THR A 59 -3.86 11.58 -3.26
C THR A 59 -4.46 10.56 -4.21
N PHE A 60 -4.64 9.33 -3.74
CA PHE A 60 -5.26 8.26 -4.52
C PHE A 60 -6.79 8.38 -4.47
N GLN A 61 -7.42 8.20 -5.61
CA GLN A 61 -8.86 8.20 -5.78
C GLN A 61 -9.26 6.86 -6.39
N PHE A 62 -10.28 6.23 -5.81
CA PHE A 62 -10.78 4.94 -6.25
C PHE A 62 -11.62 5.06 -7.53
N LYS A 63 -12.40 6.15 -7.64
CA LYS A 63 -13.27 6.41 -8.80
C LYS A 63 -13.33 7.91 -9.14
N PRO A 64 -12.84 8.35 -10.32
CA PRO A 64 -12.06 7.56 -11.27
C PRO A 64 -10.75 7.07 -10.63
N ALA A 65 -10.20 5.95 -11.11
CA ALA A 65 -8.92 5.43 -10.63
C ALA A 65 -7.78 6.36 -11.05
N GLN A 66 -7.33 7.21 -10.13
CA GLN A 66 -6.29 8.21 -10.39
C GLN A 66 -5.49 8.54 -9.13
N VAL A 67 -4.33 9.16 -9.33
CA VAL A 67 -3.51 9.71 -8.26
C VAL A 67 -3.11 11.15 -8.60
N GLU A 68 -3.35 12.07 -7.67
CA GLU A 68 -2.70 13.38 -7.69
C GLU A 68 -1.34 13.26 -6.99
N VAL A 69 -0.26 13.51 -7.73
CA VAL A 69 1.11 13.50 -7.23
C VAL A 69 1.55 14.94 -7.04
N LYS A 70 1.76 15.33 -5.78
CA LYS A 70 2.39 16.61 -5.41
C LYS A 70 3.83 16.35 -5.02
N GLN A 71 4.79 16.93 -5.72
CA GLN A 71 6.21 16.79 -5.42
C GLN A 71 6.84 18.16 -5.19
N CYS A 72 7.73 18.24 -4.21
CA CYS A 72 8.51 19.45 -4.01
C CYS A 72 9.64 19.53 -5.05
N THR A 73 9.75 20.67 -5.73
CA THR A 73 10.84 20.95 -6.67
C THR A 73 11.27 22.41 -6.51
N GLY A 74 12.51 22.62 -6.07
CA GLY A 74 13.06 23.98 -5.90
C GLY A 74 12.31 24.82 -4.86
N GLY A 75 11.82 24.20 -3.77
CA GLY A 75 11.08 24.90 -2.72
C GLY A 75 9.59 25.13 -3.00
N ALA A 76 9.10 24.70 -4.17
CA ALA A 76 7.70 24.83 -4.57
C ALA A 76 7.05 23.48 -4.87
N TRP A 77 5.77 23.35 -4.51
CA TRP A 77 4.96 22.18 -4.84
C TRP A 77 4.54 22.20 -6.31
N LYS A 78 4.78 21.08 -6.98
CA LYS A 78 4.26 20.82 -8.32
C LYS A 78 3.28 19.65 -8.27
N SER A 79 2.08 19.86 -8.80
CA SER A 79 1.05 18.83 -8.89
C SER A 79 0.94 18.29 -10.32
N ARG A 80 0.65 16.99 -10.42
CA ARG A 80 0.15 16.37 -11.65
C ARG A 80 -0.84 15.25 -11.29
N THR A 81 -1.79 14.99 -12.16
CA THR A 81 -2.75 13.90 -11.99
C THR A 81 -2.47 12.82 -13.03
N GLU A 82 -2.45 11.58 -12.59
CA GLU A 82 -2.15 10.43 -13.42
C GLU A 82 -3.24 9.37 -13.25
N ALA A 83 -3.60 8.71 -14.35
CA ALA A 83 -4.46 7.55 -14.30
C ALA A 83 -3.76 6.41 -13.55
N VAL A 84 -4.52 5.70 -12.70
CA VAL A 84 -4.04 4.53 -11.99
C VAL A 84 -4.65 3.29 -12.62
N THR A 85 -3.82 2.30 -12.91
CA THR A 85 -4.26 0.98 -13.37
C THR A 85 -3.75 -0.09 -12.41
N SER A 86 -4.56 -1.11 -12.15
CA SER A 86 -4.12 -2.26 -11.36
C SER A 86 -3.45 -3.28 -12.28
N TRP A 87 -2.41 -3.97 -11.79
CA TRP A 87 -1.74 -5.04 -12.52
C TRP A 87 -1.54 -6.26 -11.62
N ALA A 88 -1.43 -7.44 -12.25
CA ALA A 88 -1.03 -8.67 -11.59
C ALA A 88 -0.21 -9.55 -12.55
N ALA A 89 0.92 -10.05 -12.08
CA ALA A 89 1.82 -10.91 -12.85
C ALA A 89 2.69 -11.76 -11.90
N ASN A 90 2.97 -13.02 -12.27
CA ASN A 90 3.88 -13.91 -11.53
C ASN A 90 3.59 -14.00 -10.01
N GLY A 91 2.31 -14.03 -9.62
CA GLY A 91 1.89 -14.08 -8.22
C GLY A 91 2.04 -12.76 -7.44
N LYS A 92 2.38 -11.66 -8.13
CA LYS A 92 2.42 -10.30 -7.57
C LYS A 92 1.28 -9.46 -8.12
N SER A 93 0.88 -8.45 -7.38
CA SER A 93 -0.08 -7.43 -7.82
C SER A 93 0.31 -6.05 -7.32
N GLY A 94 -0.27 -5.02 -7.93
CA GLY A 94 0.01 -3.66 -7.58
C GLY A 94 -0.77 -2.64 -8.39
N ILE A 95 -0.29 -1.40 -8.37
CA ILE A 95 -0.80 -0.30 -9.19
C ILE A 95 0.28 0.21 -10.15
N ALA A 96 -0.13 0.84 -11.23
CA ALA A 96 0.76 1.54 -12.15
C ALA A 96 0.24 2.95 -12.42
N PHE A 97 1.16 3.91 -12.39
CA PHE A 97 0.95 5.32 -12.71
C PHE A 97 2.28 5.93 -13.18
N GLY A 98 2.25 6.99 -13.97
CA GLY A 98 3.46 7.70 -14.40
C GLY A 98 4.44 6.84 -15.20
N GLY A 99 3.93 5.79 -15.86
CA GLY A 99 4.75 4.81 -16.58
C GLY A 99 5.49 3.81 -15.67
N THR A 100 5.26 3.82 -14.36
CA THR A 100 5.91 2.92 -13.39
C THR A 100 4.89 2.01 -12.72
N SER A 101 5.19 0.72 -12.66
CA SER A 101 4.42 -0.28 -11.90
C SER A 101 4.98 -0.41 -10.49
N TYR A 102 4.12 -0.38 -9.48
CA TYR A 102 4.48 -0.50 -8.06
C TYR A 102 3.78 -1.68 -7.41
N GLU A 103 4.54 -2.55 -6.76
CA GLU A 103 4.03 -3.52 -5.80
C GLU A 103 3.62 -2.77 -4.52
N VAL A 104 2.38 -2.95 -4.09
CA VAL A 104 1.82 -2.28 -2.90
C VAL A 104 1.86 -3.25 -1.73
N LYS A 105 2.48 -2.83 -0.62
CA LYS A 105 2.53 -3.63 0.60
C LYS A 105 2.31 -2.79 1.85
N SER A 106 1.25 -3.10 2.58
CA SER A 106 1.02 -2.55 3.92
C SER A 106 2.09 -3.08 4.87
N LEU A 107 2.62 -2.18 5.69
CA LEU A 107 3.64 -2.48 6.67
C LEU A 107 3.06 -2.39 8.08
N PRO A 108 3.49 -3.26 9.00
CA PRO A 108 3.03 -3.18 10.38
C PRO A 108 3.56 -1.91 11.05
N PRO A 109 2.85 -1.33 12.03
CA PRO A 109 3.26 -0.10 12.71
C PRO A 109 4.62 -0.17 13.42
N ASN A 110 5.10 -1.37 13.74
CA ASN A 110 6.41 -1.60 14.35
C ASN A 110 7.56 -1.67 13.34
N ALA A 111 7.29 -1.59 12.03
CA ALA A 111 8.34 -1.53 11.02
C ALA A 111 9.19 -0.26 11.24
N PRO A 112 10.54 -0.33 11.18
CA PRO A 112 11.41 0.81 11.50
C PRO A 112 11.10 2.07 10.70
N VAL A 113 10.79 1.93 9.41
CA VAL A 113 10.43 3.03 8.50
C VAL A 113 9.05 3.63 8.80
N CYS A 114 8.20 2.94 9.55
CA CYS A 114 6.84 3.36 9.88
C CYS A 114 6.73 3.90 11.31
N LYS A 115 7.84 4.04 12.05
CA LYS A 115 7.82 4.45 13.46
C LYS A 115 7.01 5.73 13.66
N GLY A 116 5.99 5.66 14.51
CA GLY A 116 5.09 6.77 14.81
C GLY A 116 3.91 6.93 13.85
N ASN A 117 3.76 6.06 12.85
CA ASN A 117 2.67 6.08 11.88
C ASN A 117 1.79 4.83 12.03
N ALA A 118 0.48 5.03 12.21
CA ALA A 118 -0.48 3.94 12.35
C ALA A 118 -0.70 3.20 11.04
N ASN A 119 -0.71 3.94 9.92
CA ASN A 119 -0.84 3.38 8.59
C ASN A 119 0.44 3.64 7.80
N CYS A 120 0.97 2.58 7.20
CA CYS A 120 2.22 2.66 6.46
C CYS A 120 2.17 1.71 5.28
N VAL A 121 2.48 2.21 4.09
CA VAL A 121 2.51 1.42 2.86
C VAL A 121 3.83 1.60 2.16
N ARG A 122 4.37 0.51 1.63
CA ARG A 122 5.51 0.50 0.73
C ARG A 122 5.02 0.37 -0.71
N LEU A 123 5.45 1.29 -1.57
CA LEU A 123 5.40 1.17 -3.01
C LEU A 123 6.79 0.80 -3.52
N ALA A 124 6.96 -0.41 -4.04
CA ALA A 124 8.22 -0.84 -4.64
C ALA A 124 8.06 -0.91 -6.15
N SER A 125 8.82 -0.13 -6.91
CA SER A 125 8.73 -0.18 -8.36
C SER A 125 9.20 -1.54 -8.88
N VAL A 126 8.48 -2.08 -9.84
CA VAL A 126 8.79 -3.35 -10.50
C VAL A 126 9.64 -3.06 -11.74
N PRO A 127 10.80 -3.70 -11.91
CA PRO A 127 11.59 -3.59 -13.13
C PRO A 127 10.75 -3.98 -14.34
N ASP A 128 10.79 -3.15 -15.38
CA ASP A 128 10.09 -3.37 -16.64
C ASP A 128 10.98 -4.03 -17.72
N GLY A 129 12.18 -4.47 -17.33
CA GLY A 129 13.18 -5.04 -18.22
C GLY A 129 13.92 -4.02 -19.09
N LYS A 130 13.60 -2.72 -18.98
CA LYS A 130 14.32 -1.62 -19.63
C LYS A 130 15.28 -0.93 -18.67
N THR A 131 14.95 -0.92 -17.38
CA THR A 131 15.83 -0.42 -16.32
C THR A 131 15.75 -1.33 -15.10
N ASP A 132 16.89 -1.67 -14.51
CA ASP A 132 16.97 -2.43 -13.25
C ASP A 132 16.84 -1.55 -12.01
N ALA A 133 16.68 -0.23 -12.19
CA ALA A 133 16.61 0.72 -11.10
C ALA A 133 15.24 0.61 -10.39
N THR A 134 15.24 -0.01 -9.21
CA THR A 134 14.05 -0.07 -8.35
C THR A 134 14.01 1.11 -7.38
N THR A 135 12.93 1.87 -7.41
CA THR A 135 12.61 2.90 -6.43
C THR A 135 11.65 2.32 -5.39
N THR A 136 11.94 2.56 -4.11
CA THR A 136 11.02 2.23 -3.02
C THR A 136 10.56 3.53 -2.35
N ILE A 137 9.23 3.68 -2.22
CA ILE A 137 8.59 4.82 -1.58
C ILE A 137 7.82 4.30 -0.36
N TYR A 138 8.00 4.95 0.79
CA TYR A 138 7.25 4.66 2.00
C TYR A 138 6.26 5.79 2.24
N LEU A 139 5.00 5.42 2.43
CA LEU A 139 3.86 6.33 2.53
C LEU A 139 3.17 6.17 3.89
N THR A 140 2.70 7.29 4.45
CA THR A 140 1.89 7.33 5.68
C THR A 140 0.61 8.16 5.48
N HIS A 141 -0.46 7.81 6.21
CA HIS A 141 -1.71 8.58 6.29
C HIS A 141 -2.37 8.47 7.67
#